data_AF-A0A7C5ID92-F1
#
_entry.id   AF-A0A7C5ID92-F1
#
_cell.length_a   1.000
_cell.length_b   1.000
_cell.length_c   1.000
_cell.angle_alpha   90.00
_cell.angle_beta   90.00
_cell.angle_gamma   90.00
#
_symmetry.space_group_name_H-M   'P 1'
#
loop_
_entity.id
_entity.type
_entity.pdbx_description
1 polymer ?
#
loop_
_entity_poly.entity_id
_entity_poly.type
_entity_poly.pdbx_seq_one_letter_code
_entity_poly.pdbx_strand_id
1 'polypeptide(L)'
;MFGDRVARIAITGSAFLAIVSLILIFIFIGKEALPIFTLAQVGKEVDLKKLFLPQPSREGGPLEHSWQPISEHPKYSLLPLLAGTLKVTIIASLIAIPLAVLAA
;
A
#
# COMPACT_ATOMS: atom_id res chain seq x y z
N MET A 1 21.05 43.35 11.13
CA MET A 1 22.08 42.29 11.28
C MET A 1 21.62 41.13 12.16
N PHE A 2 20.85 41.36 13.24
CA PHE A 2 20.39 40.29 14.14
C PHE A 2 19.37 39.33 13.52
N GLY A 3 18.42 39.85 12.74
CA GLY A 3 17.37 39.05 12.09
C GLY A 3 17.90 38.00 11.11
N ASP A 4 18.97 38.31 10.36
CA ASP A 4 19.60 37.35 9.43
C ASP A 4 20.21 36.14 10.17
N ARG A 5 20.84 36.38 11.31
CA ARG A 5 21.41 35.30 12.14
C ARG A 5 20.32 34.41 12.74
N VAL A 6 19.24 35.02 13.21
CA VAL A 6 18.08 34.28 13.76
C VAL A 6 17.40 33.45 12.68
N ALA A 7 17.15 34.03 11.50
CA ALA A 7 16.56 33.30 10.37
C ALA A 7 17.44 32.12 9.94
N ARG A 8 18.76 32.33 9.83
CA ARG A 8 19.72 31.28 9.49
C ARG A 8 19.70 30.13 10.51
N ILE A 9 19.73 30.45 11.81
CA ILE A 9 19.70 29.44 12.87
C ILE A 9 18.36 28.69 12.88
N ALA A 10 17.24 29.40 12.67
CA ALA A 10 15.92 28.79 12.63
C ALA A 10 15.77 27.81 11.46
N ILE A 11 16.21 28.19 10.26
CA ILE A 11 16.13 27.33 9.06
C ILE A 11 17.06 26.13 9.21
N THR A 12 18.31 26.33 9.61
CA THR A 12 19.27 25.23 9.79
C THR A 12 18.83 24.29 10.90
N GLY A 13 18.30 24.83 12.01
CA GLY A 13 17.76 24.04 13.12
C GLY A 13 16.54 23.21 12.69
N SER A 14 15.62 23.81 11.93
CA SER A 14 14.45 23.12 11.38
C SER A 14 14.85 22.00 10.41
N ALA A 15 15.80 22.26 9.50
CA ALA A 15 16.29 21.25 8.56
C ALA A 15 16.98 20.09 9.29
N PHE A 16 17.81 20.38 10.30
CA PHE A 16 18.45 19.36 11.11
C PHE A 16 17.43 18.51 11.86
N LEU A 17 16.43 19.14 12.47
CA LEU A 17 15.35 18.44 13.16
C LEU A 17 14.57 17.51 12.22
N ALA A 18 14.25 17.99 11.01
CA ALA A 18 13.54 17.19 10.01
C ALA A 18 14.35 15.95 9.58
N ILE A 19 15.65 16.10 9.36
CA ILE A 19 16.54 14.99 9.01
C ILE A 19 16.61 13.97 10.15
N VAL A 20 16.78 14.43 11.39
CA VAL A 20 16.80 13.57 12.57
C VAL A 20 15.48 12.82 12.72
N SER A 21 14.34 13.51 12.57
CA SER A 21 13.01 12.89 12.61
C SER A 21 12.84 11.83 11.53
N LEU A 22 13.27 12.10 10.29
CA LEU A 22 13.20 11.12 9.20
C LEU A 22 14.02 9.86 9.51
N ILE A 23 15.25 10.01 10.02
CA ILE A 23 16.11 8.90 10.41
C ILE A 23 15.46 8.09 11.54
N LEU A 24 14.91 8.75 12.56
CA LEU A 24 14.21 8.08 13.67
C LEU A 24 12.99 7.30 13.20
N ILE A 25 12.21 7.86 12.26
CA ILE A 25 11.06 7.16 11.66
C ILE A 25 11.52 5.90 10.94
N PHE A 26 12.60 5.96 10.15
CA PHE A 26 13.14 4.78 9.48
C PHE A 26 13.63 3.71 10.46
N ILE A 27 14.33 4.10 11.53
CA ILE A 27 14.76 3.16 12.59
C ILE A 27 13.55 2.52 13.27
N PHE A 28 12.52 3.31 13.57
CA PHE A 28 11.29 2.84 14.20
C PHE A 28 10.54 1.84 13.30
N ILE A 29 10.28 2.22 12.04
CA ILE A 29 9.62 1.35 11.07
C ILE A 29 10.43 0.06 10.88
N GLY A 30 11.76 0.16 10.77
CA GLY A 30 12.63 -1.01 10.68
C GLY A 30 12.47 -1.94 11.88
N LYS A 31 12.51 -1.40 13.11
CA LYS A 31 12.31 -2.16 14.35
C LYS A 31 10.94 -2.84 14.41
N GLU A 32 9.88 -2.17 13.98
CA GLU A 32 8.51 -2.73 13.93
C GLU A 32 8.32 -3.73 12.77
N ALA A 33 9.09 -3.60 11.69
CA ALA A 33 9.07 -4.53 10.57
C ALA A 33 9.93 -5.78 10.79
N LEU A 34 10.94 -5.74 11.68
CA LEU A 34 11.79 -6.91 12.00
C LEU A 34 10.99 -8.18 12.40
N PRO A 35 9.94 -8.10 13.25
CA PRO A 35 9.09 -9.24 13.59
C PRO A 35 8.47 -9.95 12.38
N ILE A 36 8.23 -9.25 11.26
CA ILE A 36 7.69 -9.83 10.03
C ILE A 36 8.64 -10.91 9.48
N PHE A 37 9.94 -10.73 9.64
CA PHE A 37 10.96 -11.63 9.13
C PHE A 37 11.39 -12.71 10.16
N THR A 38 11.24 -12.44 11.46
CA THR A 38 11.70 -13.35 12.52
C THR A 38 10.61 -14.31 13.02
N LEU A 39 9.33 -13.92 12.98
CA LEU A 39 8.23 -14.84 13.29
C LEU A 39 7.87 -15.67 12.05
N ALA A 40 8.17 -16.97 12.10
CA ALA A 40 7.80 -17.95 11.07
C ALA A 40 6.29 -18.04 10.79
N GLN A 41 5.45 -17.53 11.70
CA GLN A 41 4.00 -17.41 11.53
C GLN A 41 3.61 -16.25 10.59
N VAL A 42 4.32 -15.11 10.63
CA VAL A 42 4.02 -13.92 9.80
C VAL A 42 4.63 -14.07 8.40
N GLY A 43 5.76 -14.75 8.28
CA GLY A 43 6.40 -15.02 6.98
C GLY A 43 5.53 -15.84 6.01
N LYS A 44 4.53 -16.59 6.50
CA LYS A 44 3.54 -17.29 5.66
C LYS A 44 2.46 -16.36 5.12
N GLU A 45 2.20 -15.21 5.74
CA GLU A 45 1.18 -14.25 5.29
C GLU A 45 1.73 -13.31 4.20
N VAL A 46 3.02 -13.02 4.23
CA VAL A 46 3.73 -12.14 3.27
C VAL A 46 4.36 -12.94 2.14
N ASP A 47 3.56 -13.74 1.43
CA ASP A 47 4.04 -14.40 0.21
C ASP A 47 3.42 -13.69 -1.00
N LEU A 48 4.24 -12.94 -1.74
CA LEU A 48 3.83 -12.21 -2.96
C LEU A 48 3.14 -13.15 -3.96
N LYS A 49 3.47 -14.44 -3.93
CA LYS A 49 2.84 -15.46 -4.76
C LYS A 49 1.36 -15.63 -4.42
N LYS A 50 0.96 -15.53 -3.15
CA LYS A 50 -0.45 -15.62 -2.73
C LYS A 50 -1.30 -14.46 -3.26
N LEU A 51 -0.68 -13.32 -3.57
CA LEU A 51 -1.38 -12.17 -4.15
C LEU A 51 -1.88 -12.45 -5.58
N PHE A 52 -1.17 -13.28 -6.33
CA PHE A 52 -1.47 -13.57 -7.74
C PHE A 52 -1.90 -15.01 -8.00
N LEU A 53 -1.57 -15.96 -7.12
CA LEU A 53 -1.99 -17.36 -7.27
C LEU A 53 -3.43 -17.57 -6.77
N PRO A 54 -4.15 -18.54 -7.36
CA PRO A 54 -5.47 -18.93 -6.88
C PRO A 54 -5.32 -19.66 -5.55
N GLN A 55 -6.17 -19.32 -4.59
CA GLN A 55 -6.14 -19.86 -3.23
C GLN A 55 -7.40 -20.71 -3.01
N PRO A 56 -7.32 -21.82 -2.26
CA PRO A 56 -8.49 -22.66 -2.02
C PRO A 56 -9.54 -21.87 -1.22
N SER A 57 -10.77 -21.85 -1.70
CA SER A 57 -11.88 -21.13 -1.05
C SER A 57 -12.24 -21.71 0.33
N ARG A 58 -11.92 -22.98 0.58
CA ARG A 58 -12.06 -23.72 1.84
C ARG A 58 -10.92 -24.75 1.90
N GLU A 59 -10.49 -25.21 3.09
CA GLU A 59 -9.53 -26.31 3.17
C GLU A 59 -10.03 -27.52 2.36
N GLY A 60 -9.28 -27.91 1.32
CA GLY A 60 -9.65 -28.97 0.36
C GLY A 60 -10.62 -28.58 -0.77
N GLY A 61 -10.98 -27.29 -0.91
CA GLY A 61 -11.84 -26.77 -1.96
C GLY A 61 -11.11 -26.39 -3.27
N PRO A 62 -11.85 -25.99 -4.31
CA PRO A 62 -11.26 -25.53 -5.57
C PRO A 62 -10.42 -24.27 -5.39
N LEU A 63 -9.34 -24.17 -6.17
CA LEU A 63 -8.45 -23.01 -6.21
C LEU A 63 -9.13 -21.86 -6.95
N GLU A 64 -9.40 -20.75 -6.26
CA GLU A 64 -10.14 -19.63 -6.81
C GLU A 64 -9.49 -18.27 -6.45
N HIS A 65 -9.69 -17.27 -7.30
CA HIS A 65 -9.20 -15.92 -7.08
C HIS A 65 -10.24 -15.09 -6.30
N SER A 66 -10.24 -15.21 -4.96
CA SER A 66 -11.15 -14.48 -4.08
C SER A 66 -10.43 -13.47 -3.18
N TRP A 67 -11.08 -12.32 -2.95
CA TRP A 67 -10.65 -11.33 -1.96
C TRP A 67 -11.55 -11.41 -0.72
N GLN A 68 -11.00 -11.91 0.40
CA GLN A 68 -11.70 -12.03 1.69
C GLN A 68 -10.69 -11.79 2.83
N PRO A 69 -10.50 -10.54 3.27
CA PRO A 69 -9.54 -10.21 4.33
C PRO A 69 -10.07 -10.52 5.74
N ILE A 70 -11.39 -10.66 5.93
CA ILE A 70 -12.05 -10.85 7.23
C ILE A 70 -12.51 -12.30 7.50
N SER A 71 -11.99 -13.28 6.75
CA SER A 71 -12.30 -14.70 6.97
C SER A 71 -11.32 -15.35 7.97
N GLU A 72 -11.73 -16.46 8.60
CA GLU A 72 -10.85 -17.25 9.49
C GLU A 72 -9.55 -17.68 8.80
N HIS A 73 -9.59 -17.87 7.47
CA HIS A 73 -8.42 -18.01 6.62
C HIS A 73 -8.36 -16.80 5.68
N PRO A 74 -7.57 -15.76 5.96
CA PRO A 74 -7.55 -14.54 5.16
C PRO A 74 -6.95 -14.77 3.78
N LYS A 75 -7.62 -14.24 2.75
CA LYS A 75 -7.28 -14.41 1.32
C LYS A 75 -7.06 -13.06 0.66
N TYR A 76 -5.86 -12.88 0.10
CA TYR A 76 -5.40 -11.59 -0.43
C TYR A 76 -5.16 -11.62 -1.95
N SER A 77 -6.09 -12.14 -2.76
CA SER A 77 -5.88 -12.13 -4.22
C SER A 77 -6.13 -10.74 -4.82
N LEU A 78 -5.12 -10.16 -5.48
CA LEU A 78 -5.21 -8.84 -6.12
C LEU A 78 -5.88 -8.87 -7.48
N LEU A 79 -5.86 -10.02 -8.17
CA LEU A 79 -6.45 -10.19 -9.49
C LEU A 79 -7.93 -9.77 -9.58
N PRO A 80 -8.84 -10.18 -8.66
CA PRO A 80 -10.23 -9.73 -8.71
C PRO A 80 -10.37 -8.22 -8.49
N LEU A 81 -9.50 -7.61 -7.66
CA LEU A 81 -9.51 -6.16 -7.43
C LEU A 81 -9.04 -5.37 -8.64
N LEU A 82 -7.96 -5.82 -9.29
CA LEU A 82 -7.43 -5.21 -10.51
C LEU A 82 -8.44 -5.35 -11.66
N ALA A 83 -9.00 -6.54 -11.86
CA ALA A 83 -10.02 -6.78 -12.87
C ALA A 83 -11.27 -5.94 -12.62
N GLY A 84 -11.74 -5.84 -11.37
CA GLY A 84 -12.86 -5.00 -10.97
C GLY A 84 -12.59 -3.52 -11.26
N THR A 85 -11.45 -3.00 -10.82
CA THR A 85 -11.05 -1.61 -11.04
C THR A 85 -10.92 -1.29 -12.53
N LEU A 86 -10.25 -2.15 -13.31
CA LEU A 86 -10.09 -1.96 -14.75
C LEU A 86 -11.44 -1.96 -15.47
N LYS A 87 -12.34 -2.89 -15.12
CA LYS A 87 -13.69 -2.96 -15.68
C LYS A 87 -14.47 -1.67 -15.42
N VAL A 88 -14.43 -1.15 -14.18
CA VAL A 88 -15.09 0.11 -13.82
C VAL A 88 -14.49 1.26 -14.61
N THR A 89 -13.16 1.36 -14.70
CA THR A 89 -12.48 2.41 -15.47
C THR A 89 -12.89 2.39 -16.94
N ILE A 90 -12.94 1.22 -17.57
CA ILE A 90 -13.35 1.10 -18.98
C ILE A 90 -14.79 1.61 -19.16
N ILE A 91 -15.72 1.14 -18.32
CA ILE A 91 -17.14 1.55 -18.42
C ILE A 91 -17.27 3.06 -18.17
N ALA A 92 -16.58 3.60 -17.17
CA ALA A 92 -16.58 5.02 -16.87
C ALA A 92 -16.04 5.84 -18.05
N SER A 93 -14.90 5.45 -18.63
CA SER A 93 -14.30 6.13 -19.79
C SER A 93 -15.21 6.10 -21.02
N LEU A 94 -15.91 4.99 -21.27
CA LEU A 94 -16.84 4.88 -22.39
C LEU A 94 -18.01 5.87 -22.31
N ILE A 95 -18.40 6.28 -21.10
CA ILE A 95 -19.47 7.28 -20.89
C ILE A 95 -18.88 8.69 -20.82
N ALA A 96 -17.78 8.85 -20.09
CA ALA A 96 -17.16 10.15 -19.84
C ALA A 96 -16.57 10.76 -21.13
N ILE A 97 -15.93 9.96 -21.99
CA ILE A 97 -15.29 10.46 -23.20
C ILE A 97 -16.32 11.06 -24.18
N PRO A 98 -17.40 10.36 -24.57
CA PRO A 98 -18.42 10.96 -25.43
C PRO A 98 -19.08 12.19 -24.80
N LEU A 99 -19.40 12.14 -23.50
CA LEU A 99 -20.02 13.26 -22.81
C LEU A 99 -19.11 14.50 -22.81
N ALA A 100 -17.81 14.31 -22.61
CA ALA A 100 -16.83 15.40 -22.64
C ALA A 100 -16.68 16.00 -24.05
N VAL A 101 -16.66 15.15 -25.09
CA VAL A 101 -16.55 15.61 -26.49
C VAL A 101 -17.83 16.35 -26.92
N LEU A 102 -19.01 15.90 -26.51
CA LEU A 102 -20.28 16.56 -26.83
C LEU A 102 -20.49 17.90 -26.10
N ALA A 103 -19.75 18.13 -25.01
CA ALA A 103 -19.80 19.37 -24.23
C ALA A 103 -18.82 20.44 -24.73
N ALA A 104 -17.87 20.09 -25.60
CA ALA A 104 -16.88 20.98 -26.19
C ALA A 104 -17.41 21.64 -27.48
#